data_AF-A0A3A1XV72-F1
#
_entry.id   AF-A0A3A1XV72-F1
#
_cell.length_a   1.000
_cell.length_b   1.000
_cell.length_c   1.000
_cell.angle_alpha   90.00
_cell.angle_beta   90.00
_cell.angle_gamma   90.00
#
_symmetry.space_group_name_H-M   'P 1'
#
loop_
_entity.id
_entity.type
_entity.pdbx_description
1 polymer ?
#
loop_
_entity_poly.entity_id
_entity_poly.type
_entity_poly.pdbx_seq_one_letter_code
_entity_poly.pdbx_strand_id
1 'polypeptide(L)'
;EVKESIINAYEIKTGLNRVKLSHLMDSETWMDANKAVELGFADGVLTRGETTDIGIPQVSTLYSKASVQNTLLEKISKACRISGKETNNISADDLMDRLFLIKNWR
;
A
#
# COMPACT_ATOMS: atom_id res chain seq x y z
N GLU A 1 29.14 -26.02 -7.48
CA GLU A 1 29.85 -25.87 -6.19
C GLU A 1 29.75 -24.44 -5.62
N VAL A 2 29.99 -23.39 -6.42
CA VAL A 2 29.94 -21.99 -5.94
C VAL A 2 28.59 -21.56 -5.33
N LYS A 3 27.45 -22.02 -5.86
CA LYS A 3 26.14 -21.70 -5.26
C LYS A 3 26.02 -22.20 -3.82
N GLU A 4 26.46 -23.42 -3.55
CA GLU A 4 26.32 -24.04 -2.23
C GLU A 4 27.19 -23.33 -1.17
N SER A 5 28.37 -22.85 -1.55
CA SER A 5 29.25 -22.14 -0.62
C SER A 5 28.69 -20.76 -0.25
N ILE A 6 28.06 -20.06 -1.18
CA ILE A 6 27.42 -18.75 -0.92
C ILE A 6 26.15 -18.94 -0.08
N ILE A 7 25.35 -19.97 -0.36
CA ILE A 7 24.12 -20.25 0.40
C ILE A 7 24.45 -20.55 1.86
N ASN A 8 25.49 -21.35 2.13
CA ASN A 8 25.90 -21.67 3.49
C ASN A 8 26.25 -20.42 4.31
N ALA A 9 26.94 -19.45 3.70
CA ALA A 9 27.27 -18.19 4.35
C ALA A 9 26.00 -17.40 4.72
N TYR A 10 25.03 -17.32 3.81
CA TYR A 10 23.76 -16.63 4.08
C TYR A 10 22.85 -17.38 5.03
N GLU A 11 22.85 -18.70 5.04
CA GLU A 11 22.09 -19.51 6.00
C GLU A 11 22.52 -19.18 7.44
N ILE A 12 23.82 -19.10 7.69
CA ILE A 12 24.37 -18.74 9.00
C ILE A 12 24.07 -17.28 9.37
N LYS A 13 24.12 -16.36 8.40
CA LYS A 13 23.89 -14.92 8.64
C LYS A 13 22.41 -14.55 8.81
N THR A 14 21.55 -15.01 7.90
CA THR A 14 20.14 -14.63 7.81
C THR A 14 19.21 -15.56 8.61
N GLY A 15 19.64 -16.80 8.88
CA GLY A 15 18.79 -17.84 9.46
C GLY A 15 17.66 -18.32 8.52
N LEU A 16 17.66 -17.91 7.26
CA LEU A 16 16.66 -18.33 6.27
C LEU A 16 16.96 -19.75 5.77
N ASN A 17 15.91 -20.52 5.52
CA ASN A 17 16.02 -21.88 4.97
C ASN A 17 16.73 -21.86 3.60
N ARG A 18 17.63 -22.82 3.38
CA ARG A 18 18.40 -23.07 2.15
C ARG A 18 17.55 -22.99 0.87
N VAL A 19 16.34 -23.55 0.88
CA VAL A 19 15.44 -23.54 -0.29
C VAL A 19 15.01 -22.11 -0.65
N LYS A 20 14.70 -21.29 0.36
CA LYS A 20 14.28 -19.90 0.17
C LYS A 20 15.45 -19.05 -0.32
N LEU A 21 16.65 -19.29 0.19
CA LEU A 21 17.88 -18.64 -0.28
C LEU A 21 18.22 -19.03 -1.72
N SER A 22 18.08 -20.31 -2.08
CA SER A 22 18.29 -20.76 -3.47
C SER A 22 17.35 -20.05 -4.44
N HIS A 23 16.07 -19.93 -4.10
CA HIS A 23 15.12 -19.20 -4.94
C HIS A 23 15.46 -17.71 -5.05
N LEU A 24 15.82 -17.06 -3.93
CA LEU A 24 16.27 -15.65 -3.93
C LEU A 24 17.56 -15.44 -4.74
N MET A 25 18.42 -16.45 -4.88
CA MET A 25 19.60 -16.39 -5.73
C MET A 25 19.30 -16.63 -7.21
N ASP A 26 18.30 -17.45 -7.52
CA ASP A 26 17.88 -17.73 -8.89
C ASP A 26 17.09 -16.55 -9.49
N SER A 27 16.34 -15.83 -8.66
CA SER A 27 15.64 -14.61 -9.04
C SER A 27 16.46 -13.36 -8.73
N GLU A 28 16.73 -12.52 -9.72
CA GLU A 28 17.34 -11.21 -9.47
C GLU A 28 16.46 -10.38 -8.53
N THR A 29 16.96 -10.08 -7.33
CA THR A 29 16.20 -9.42 -6.25
C THR A 29 16.89 -8.14 -5.82
N TRP A 30 16.19 -7.02 -5.98
CA TRP A 30 16.62 -5.72 -5.48
C TRP A 30 15.88 -5.39 -4.18
N MET A 31 16.61 -5.01 -3.13
CA MET A 31 16.03 -4.67 -1.84
C MET A 31 16.72 -3.44 -1.25
N ASP A 32 15.98 -2.68 -0.45
CA ASP A 32 16.51 -1.50 0.23
C ASP A 32 17.43 -1.88 1.40
N ALA A 33 18.30 -0.96 1.82
CA ALA A 33 19.27 -1.19 2.89
C ALA A 33 18.58 -1.61 4.20
N ASN A 34 17.46 -0.98 4.53
CA ASN A 34 16.66 -1.35 5.71
C ASN A 34 16.10 -2.77 5.61
N LYS A 35 15.68 -3.17 4.40
CA LYS A 35 15.13 -4.50 4.16
C LYS A 35 16.19 -5.59 4.25
N ALA A 36 17.40 -5.29 3.77
CA ALA A 36 18.54 -6.19 3.91
C ALA A 36 18.91 -6.41 5.38
N VAL A 37 18.84 -5.37 6.21
CA VAL A 37 19.07 -5.50 7.66
C VAL A 37 17.96 -6.32 8.33
N GLU A 38 16.69 -6.05 8.01
CA GLU A 38 15.55 -6.81 8.57
C GLU A 38 15.62 -8.31 8.25
N LEU A 39 16.06 -8.65 7.03
CA LEU A 39 16.22 -10.04 6.59
C LEU A 39 17.55 -10.68 7.02
N GLY A 40 18.40 -9.95 7.75
CA GLY A 40 19.69 -10.44 8.23
C GLY A 40 20.76 -10.61 7.14
N PHE A 41 20.55 -10.01 5.97
CA PHE A 41 21.58 -9.93 4.93
C PHE A 41 22.67 -8.91 5.27
N ALA A 42 22.35 -7.92 6.11
CA ALA A 42 23.29 -6.93 6.61
C ALA A 42 23.11 -6.74 8.12
N ASP A 43 24.21 -6.43 8.83
CA ASP A 43 24.17 -6.18 10.27
C ASP A 43 23.67 -4.75 10.60
N GLY A 44 23.77 -3.79 9.67
CA GLY A 44 23.31 -2.41 9.83
C GLY A 44 23.59 -1.54 8.60
N VAL A 45 23.09 -0.30 8.60
CA VAL A 45 23.33 0.69 7.55
C VAL A 45 24.33 1.74 8.03
N LEU A 46 25.45 1.88 7.34
CA LEU A 46 26.46 2.90 7.64
C LEU A 46 26.11 4.21 6.94
N THR A 47 25.98 5.30 7.69
CA THR A 47 25.82 6.66 7.17
C THR A 47 27.15 7.41 7.23
N ARG A 48 27.50 8.15 6.17
CA ARG A 48 28.74 8.94 6.11
C ARG A 48 28.63 10.16 7.03
N GLY A 49 29.01 9.99 8.29
CA GLY A 49 29.17 11.06 9.28
C GLY A 49 28.76 10.61 10.67
N GLU A 50 29.70 10.57 11.61
CA GLU A 50 29.36 10.73 13.03
C GLU A 50 28.71 12.12 13.17
N THR A 51 27.38 12.20 13.21
CA THR A 51 26.59 13.30 13.81
C THR A 51 25.11 13.12 13.52
N THR A 52 24.32 13.33 14.57
CA THR A 52 22.87 13.56 14.59
C THR A 52 21.96 12.35 14.38
N ASP A 53 21.43 11.93 15.52
CA ASP A 53 20.11 11.36 15.79
C ASP A 53 18.99 12.13 15.07
N ILE A 54 18.92 12.01 13.75
CA ILE A 54 17.78 12.44 12.95
C ILE A 54 17.10 11.15 12.53
N GLY A 55 16.10 10.74 13.31
CA GLY A 55 15.28 9.56 13.02
C GLY A 55 14.85 9.57 11.57
N ILE A 56 15.48 8.72 10.76
CA ILE A 56 15.02 8.40 9.42
C ILE A 56 13.59 7.89 9.62
N PRO A 57 12.56 8.56 9.07
CA PRO A 57 11.20 8.13 9.28
C PRO A 57 11.11 6.69 8.76
N GLN A 58 10.92 5.76 9.70
CA GLN A 58 10.73 4.32 9.53
C GLN A 58 9.42 4.05 8.80
N VAL A 59 9.24 4.63 7.62
CA VAL A 59 8.06 4.41 6.81
C VAL A 59 8.41 3.29 5.85
N SER A 60 8.48 2.10 6.43
CA SER A 60 8.24 0.82 5.74
C SER A 60 6.80 0.80 5.24
N THR A 61 6.44 1.70 4.32
CA THR A 61 5.16 1.60 3.62
C THR A 61 5.38 0.81 2.36
N LEU A 62 5.13 -0.49 2.47
CA LEU A 62 4.69 -1.28 1.33
C LEU A 62 3.64 -0.46 0.56
N TYR A 63 3.96 -0.07 -0.67
CA TYR A 63 3.02 0.62 -1.53
C TYR A 63 1.78 -0.25 -1.73
N SER A 64 0.66 0.17 -1.16
CA SER A 64 -0.63 -0.48 -1.32
C SER A 64 -1.55 0.42 -2.11
N LYS A 65 -1.91 -0.01 -3.32
CA LYS A 65 -2.84 0.70 -4.22
C LYS A 65 -4.16 1.04 -3.51
N ALA A 66 -4.67 0.12 -2.68
CA ALA A 66 -5.91 0.32 -1.92
C ALA A 66 -5.75 1.40 -0.84
N SER A 67 -4.62 1.42 -0.12
CA SER A 67 -4.36 2.43 0.93
C SER A 67 -4.24 3.85 0.34
N VAL A 68 -3.56 3.97 -0.80
CA VAL A 68 -3.44 5.24 -1.53
C VAL A 68 -4.79 5.73 -2.04
N GLN A 69 -5.62 4.82 -2.58
CA GLN A 69 -6.98 5.15 -3.03
C GLN A 69 -7.89 5.61 -1.88
N ASN A 70 -7.87 4.91 -0.74
CA ASN A 70 -8.66 5.28 0.43
C ASN A 70 -8.25 6.65 1.00
N THR A 71 -6.95 6.92 1.09
CA THR A 71 -6.43 8.22 1.56
C THR A 71 -6.78 9.36 0.61
N LEU A 72 -6.72 9.12 -0.70
CA LEU A 72 -7.09 10.10 -1.71
C LEU A 72 -8.59 10.42 -1.66
N LEU A 73 -9.45 9.40 -1.57
CA LEU A 73 -10.90 9.58 -1.45
C LEU A 73 -11.27 10.37 -0.20
N GLU A 74 -10.64 10.08 0.94
CA GLU A 74 -10.88 10.79 2.20
C GLU A 74 -10.43 12.26 2.13
N LYS A 75 -9.30 12.54 1.47
CA LYS A 75 -8.83 13.92 1.27
C LYS A 75 -9.72 14.69 0.30
N ILE A 76 -10.19 14.03 -0.77
CA ILE A 76 -11.13 14.63 -1.72
C ILE A 76 -12.46 14.91 -1.02
N SER A 77 -13.02 14.00 -0.23
CA SER A 77 -14.30 14.25 0.46
C SER A 77 -14.20 15.38 1.49
N LYS A 78 -13.06 15.51 2.19
CA LYS A 78 -12.80 16.61 3.13
C LYS A 78 -12.58 17.95 2.43
N ALA A 79 -11.84 17.97 1.31
CA ALA A 79 -11.55 19.18 0.55
C ALA A 79 -12.73 19.63 -0.31
N CYS A 80 -13.50 18.68 -0.83
CA CYS A 80 -14.69 18.90 -1.61
C CYS A 80 -15.85 19.23 -0.67
N ARG A 81 -15.85 20.47 -0.16
CA ARG A 81 -17.00 21.11 0.50
C ARG A 81 -18.10 21.42 -0.54
N ILE A 82 -18.41 20.47 -1.41
CA ILE A 82 -19.64 20.50 -2.19
C ILE A 82 -20.69 19.99 -1.23
N SER A 83 -21.42 20.93 -0.62
CA SER A 83 -22.71 20.62 -0.01
C SER A 83 -23.42 19.67 -0.96
N GLY A 84 -23.64 18.43 -0.53
CA GLY A 84 -24.45 17.50 -1.29
C GLY A 84 -25.70 18.27 -1.64
N LYS A 85 -25.88 18.58 -2.93
CA LYS A 85 -27.14 19.16 -3.39
C LYS A 85 -28.16 18.14 -2.93
N GLU A 86 -29.08 18.53 -2.06
CA GLU A 86 -30.21 17.67 -1.69
C GLU A 86 -30.85 17.26 -3.00
N THR A 87 -30.51 16.05 -3.44
CA THR A 87 -31.20 15.45 -4.54
C THR A 87 -32.51 15.04 -3.91
N ASN A 88 -33.48 15.94 -4.01
CA ASN A 88 -34.88 15.60 -3.89
C ASN A 88 -35.16 14.61 -5.02
N ASN A 89 -34.69 13.36 -4.83
CA ASN A 89 -34.87 12.23 -5.72
C ASN A 89 -36.32 11.81 -5.56
N ILE A 90 -37.21 12.58 -6.16
CA ILE A 90 -38.60 12.20 -6.29
C ILE A 90 -38.60 11.03 -7.28
N SER A 91 -39.15 9.89 -6.84
CA SER A 91 -39.25 8.70 -7.68
C SER A 91 -40.04 9.03 -8.94
N ALA A 92 -39.60 8.51 -10.09
CA ALA A 92 -40.30 8.70 -11.36
C ALA A 92 -41.74 8.15 -11.29
N ASP A 93 -41.98 7.09 -10.51
CA ASP A 93 -43.32 6.53 -10.29
C ASP A 93 -44.25 7.52 -9.60
N ASP A 94 -43.76 8.27 -8.61
CA ASP A 94 -44.55 9.24 -7.85
C ASP A 94 -45.03 10.42 -8.73
N LEU A 95 -44.22 10.76 -9.74
CA LEU A 95 -44.57 11.74 -10.78
C LEU A 95 -45.60 11.19 -11.77
N MET A 96 -45.49 9.90 -12.12
CA MET A 96 -46.43 9.24 -13.01
C MET A 96 -47.81 9.08 -12.37
N ASP A 97 -47.86 8.72 -11.08
CA ASP A 97 -49.11 8.61 -10.32
C ASP A 97 -49.83 9.97 -10.21
N ARG A 98 -49.08 11.05 -9.95
CA ARG A 98 -49.63 12.42 -9.98
C ARG A 98 -50.17 12.83 -11.34
N LEU A 99 -49.45 12.48 -12.40
CA LEU A 99 -49.89 12.78 -13.77
C LEU A 99 -51.16 12.00 -14.12
N PHE A 100 -51.28 10.76 -13.64
CA PHE A 100 -52.44 9.91 -13.86
C PHE A 100 -53.69 10.42 -13.14
N LEU A 101 -53.53 10.95 -11.92
CA LEU A 101 -54.61 11.62 -11.19
C LEU A 101 -55.19 12.81 -11.95
N ILE A 102 -54.34 13.64 -12.58
CA ILE A 102 -54.77 14.79 -13.39
C ILE A 102 -55.45 14.33 -14.68
N LYS A 103 -54.93 13.28 -15.31
CA LYS A 103 -55.45 12.74 -16.56
C LYS A 103 -56.82 12.06 -16.39
N ASN A 104 -57.04 11.42 -15.26
CA ASN A 104 -58.29 10.72 -14.93
C ASN A 104 -59.31 11.60 -14.19
N TRP A 105 -59.00 12.88 -13.98
CA TRP A 105 -59.95 13.85 -13.44
C TRP A 105 -60.85 14.39 -14.56
N ARG A 106 -61.71 13.52 -15.08
CA ARG A 106 -62.93 13.87 -15.83
C ARG A 106 -63.91 12.70 -15.84
#